data_AF-L9ZV42-F1
#
_entry.id   AF-L9ZV42-F1
#
_cell.length_a   1.000
_cell.length_b   1.000
_cell.length_c   1.000
_cell.angle_alpha   90.00
_cell.angle_beta   90.00
_cell.angle_gamma   90.00
#
_symmetry.space_group_name_H-M   'P 1'
#
loop_
_entity.id
_entity.type
_entity.pdbx_description
1 polymer ?
#
loop_
_entity_poly.entity_id
_entity_poly.type
_entity_poly.pdbx_seq_one_letter_code
_entity_poly.pdbx_strand_id
1 'polypeptide(L)'
;METDERDEHTVNWRQTNGEVTLYEPDNPDAWIRATFEAGVAPEHRLYMVCPECGATLAQRCTPGNGTICGDCGTAFDHESEA
;
A
#
# COMPACT_ATOMS: atom_id res chain seq x y z
N MET A 1 36.03 -1.11 -1.90
CA MET A 1 34.71 -0.78 -2.48
C MET A 1 34.04 -2.11 -2.68
N GLU A 2 33.23 -2.52 -1.71
CA GLU A 2 32.45 -3.75 -1.79
C GLU A 2 31.28 -3.46 -2.73
N THR A 3 31.29 -4.07 -3.91
CA THR A 3 30.13 -4.13 -4.80
C THR A 3 29.14 -5.09 -4.15
N ASP A 4 28.15 -4.50 -3.49
CA ASP A 4 26.93 -5.17 -3.03
C ASP A 4 26.21 -5.72 -4.27
N GLU A 5 26.60 -6.90 -4.73
CA GLU A 5 25.85 -7.72 -5.70
C GLU A 5 24.58 -8.25 -5.03
N ARG A 6 23.72 -7.34 -4.53
CA ARG A 6 22.34 -7.68 -4.22
C ARG A 6 21.69 -8.00 -5.54
N ASP A 7 21.66 -9.29 -5.84
CA ASP A 7 20.85 -9.89 -6.89
C ASP A 7 19.51 -9.15 -6.95
N GLU A 8 19.23 -8.62 -8.14
CA GLU A 8 18.14 -7.73 -8.49
C GLU A 8 16.78 -8.44 -8.44
N HIS A 9 16.50 -9.16 -7.34
CA HIS A 9 15.21 -9.74 -7.04
C HIS A 9 14.21 -8.61 -6.76
N THR A 10 13.79 -7.97 -7.84
CA THR A 10 12.70 -7.01 -7.88
C THR A 10 11.46 -7.77 -7.42
N VAL A 11 10.99 -7.45 -6.22
CA VAL A 11 9.78 -8.06 -5.67
C VAL A 11 8.60 -7.54 -6.48
N ASN A 12 7.91 -8.43 -7.19
CA ASN A 12 6.69 -8.06 -7.88
C ASN A 12 5.59 -7.84 -6.83
N TRP A 13 4.95 -6.68 -6.89
CA TRP A 13 3.87 -6.34 -5.97
C TRP A 13 2.79 -5.54 -6.69
N ARG A 14 1.56 -5.64 -6.18
CA ARG A 14 0.42 -4.83 -6.60
C ARG A 14 -0.40 -4.45 -5.38
N GLN A 15 -1.05 -3.29 -5.45
CA GLN A 15 -1.96 -2.80 -4.42
C GLN A 15 -3.32 -2.49 -5.03
N THR A 16 -4.38 -2.81 -4.31
CA THR A 16 -5.75 -2.39 -4.59
C THR A 16 -6.31 -1.65 -3.38
N ASN A 17 -7.54 -1.16 -3.47
CA ASN A 17 -8.22 -0.50 -2.36
C ASN A 17 -8.44 -1.41 -1.13
N GLY A 18 -8.34 -2.72 -1.29
CA GLY A 18 -8.58 -3.67 -0.20
C GLY A 18 -7.37 -4.46 0.24
N GLU A 19 -6.26 -4.43 -0.50
CA GLU A 19 -5.22 -5.43 -0.36
C GLU A 19 -3.87 -5.02 -0.96
N VAL A 20 -2.79 -5.59 -0.41
CA VAL A 20 -1.48 -5.64 -1.05
C VAL A 20 -1.13 -7.10 -1.32
N THR A 21 -0.69 -7.40 -2.54
CA THR A 21 -0.19 -8.73 -2.93
C THR A 21 1.26 -8.63 -3.39
N LEU A 22 2.13 -9.46 -2.81
CA LEU A 22 3.47 -9.75 -3.32
C LEU A 22 3.40 -11.12 -4.00
N TYR A 23 4.01 -11.28 -5.17
CA TYR A 23 3.86 -12.51 -5.96
C TYR A 23 5.10 -12.81 -6.82
N GLU A 24 5.22 -14.06 -7.27
CA GLU A 24 6.21 -14.48 -8.28
C GLU A 24 5.48 -14.81 -9.61
N PRO A 25 5.76 -14.12 -10.73
CA PRO A 25 5.05 -14.33 -12.00
C PRO A 25 5.12 -15.77 -12.52
N ASP A 26 6.28 -16.43 -12.33
CA ASP A 26 6.53 -17.78 -12.81
C ASP A 26 6.15 -18.86 -11.79
N ASN A 27 5.65 -18.47 -10.60
CA ASN A 27 5.22 -19.38 -9.55
C ASN A 27 3.88 -18.93 -8.93
N PRO A 28 2.74 -19.44 -9.43
CA PRO A 28 1.41 -19.02 -8.99
C PRO A 28 1.09 -19.39 -7.54
N ASP A 29 1.85 -20.31 -6.92
CA ASP A 29 1.68 -20.68 -5.51
C ASP A 29 2.51 -19.83 -4.55
N ALA A 30 3.40 -18.97 -5.07
CA ALA A 30 4.25 -18.10 -4.28
C ALA A 30 3.65 -16.68 -4.21
N TRP A 31 2.78 -16.46 -3.23
CA TRP A 31 2.20 -15.14 -2.95
C TRP A 31 2.08 -14.85 -1.45
N ILE A 32 2.26 -13.58 -1.09
CA ILE A 32 1.90 -13.03 0.22
C ILE A 32 0.77 -12.02 -0.01
N ARG A 33 -0.33 -12.18 0.72
CA ARG A 33 -1.51 -11.33 0.59
C ARG A 33 -1.89 -10.71 1.92
N ALA A 34 -1.97 -9.39 1.95
CA ALA A 34 -2.33 -8.61 3.12
C ALA A 34 -3.59 -7.79 2.84
N THR A 35 -4.70 -8.13 3.48
CA THR A 35 -5.98 -7.43 3.36
C THR A 35 -6.08 -6.28 4.36
N PHE A 36 -6.61 -5.14 3.92
CA PHE A 36 -6.86 -3.99 4.76
C PHE A 36 -8.15 -4.16 5.57
N GLU A 37 -8.02 -4.22 6.89
CA GLU A 37 -9.15 -4.27 7.81
C GLU A 37 -9.39 -2.89 8.44
N ALA A 38 -10.61 -2.37 8.32
CA ALA A 38 -11.01 -1.14 8.99
C ALA A 38 -11.43 -1.40 10.44
N GLY A 39 -11.20 -0.42 11.33
CA GLY A 39 -11.57 -0.56 12.74
C GLY A 39 -10.52 -1.26 13.61
N VAL A 40 -9.33 -1.54 13.07
CA VAL A 40 -8.17 -2.02 13.86
C VAL A 40 -7.79 -1.05 14.98
N ALA A 41 -7.31 -1.61 16.09
CA ALA A 41 -6.83 -0.86 17.24
C ALA A 41 -5.79 0.19 16.80
N PRO A 42 -5.73 1.37 17.45
CA PRO A 42 -4.84 2.46 17.03
C PRO A 42 -3.38 2.03 16.81
N GLU A 43 -2.86 1.11 17.63
CA GLU A 43 -1.51 0.56 17.49
C GLU A 43 -1.28 -0.32 16.24
N HIS A 44 -2.35 -0.77 15.58
CA HIS A 44 -2.33 -1.64 14.40
C HIS A 44 -2.87 -0.95 13.13
N ARG A 45 -3.14 0.36 13.19
CA ARG A 45 -3.61 1.11 12.03
C ARG A 45 -2.51 1.21 10.97
N LEU A 46 -2.94 1.01 9.74
CA LEU A 46 -2.12 1.32 8.58
C LEU A 46 -1.95 2.84 8.44
N TYR A 47 -0.87 3.24 7.79
CA TYR A 47 -0.59 4.63 7.49
C TYR A 47 -0.71 4.87 5.99
N MET A 48 -1.27 6.00 5.60
CA MET A 48 -1.25 6.50 4.24
C MET A 48 -0.30 7.68 4.13
N VAL A 49 0.36 7.82 2.99
CA VAL A 49 1.23 8.94 2.66
C VAL A 49 0.56 9.77 1.57
N CYS A 50 0.41 11.07 1.78
CA CYS A 50 -0.10 11.97 0.75
C CYS A 50 0.96 12.16 -0.35
N PRO A 51 0.63 11.94 -1.64
CA PRO A 51 1.59 12.09 -2.73
C PRO A 51 2.00 13.54 -2.98
N GLU A 52 1.15 14.51 -2.61
CA GLU A 52 1.43 15.94 -2.83
C GLU A 52 2.27 16.57 -1.72
N CYS A 53 1.85 16.43 -0.45
CA CYS A 53 2.52 17.09 0.67
C CYS A 53 3.41 16.17 1.52
N GLY A 54 3.40 14.86 1.27
CA GLY A 54 4.18 13.88 2.03
C GLY A 54 3.65 13.60 3.44
N ALA A 55 2.50 14.16 3.84
CA ALA A 55 1.92 13.92 5.15
C ALA A 55 1.63 12.42 5.36
N THR A 56 2.09 11.87 6.47
CA THR A 56 1.83 10.48 6.88
C THR A 56 0.71 10.46 7.91
N LEU A 57 -0.41 9.83 7.57
CA LEU A 57 -1.65 9.88 8.34
C LEU A 57 -2.11 8.47 8.67
N ALA A 58 -2.42 8.21 9.94
CA ALA A 58 -3.03 6.95 10.33
C ALA A 58 -4.41 6.81 9.67
N GLN A 59 -4.60 5.73 8.94
CA GLN A 59 -5.83 5.42 8.24
C GLN A 59 -6.94 5.12 9.26
N ARG A 60 -8.09 5.81 9.14
CA ARG A 60 -9.21 5.70 10.08
C ARG A 60 -10.43 4.98 9.51
N CYS A 61 -10.50 4.85 8.20
CA CYS A 61 -11.60 4.23 7.46
C CYS A 61 -11.05 3.16 6.51
N THR A 62 -11.90 2.25 6.04
CA THR A 62 -11.55 1.36 4.92
C THR A 62 -11.08 2.20 3.73
N PRO A 63 -10.03 1.81 2.99
CA PRO A 63 -9.72 2.52 1.76
C PRO A 63 -10.90 2.30 0.81
N GLY A 64 -11.52 3.41 0.40
CA GLY A 64 -12.51 3.43 -0.66
C GLY A 64 -11.84 3.73 -2.00
N ASN A 65 -12.60 4.26 -2.96
CA ASN A 65 -12.07 4.63 -4.27
C ASN A 65 -11.20 5.89 -4.27
N GLY A 66 -11.02 6.54 -3.11
CA GLY A 66 -10.19 7.73 -2.99
C GLY A 66 -10.00 8.19 -1.55
N THR A 67 -9.16 9.20 -1.37
CA THR A 67 -8.81 9.78 -0.07
C THR A 67 -8.61 11.29 -0.20
N ILE A 68 -9.04 12.03 0.83
CA ILE A 68 -8.75 13.46 0.98
C ILE A 68 -7.70 13.63 2.07
N CYS A 69 -6.59 14.29 1.76
CA CYS A 69 -5.56 14.62 2.72
C CYS A 69 -6.10 15.63 3.73
N GLY A 70 -6.05 15.29 5.02
CA GLY A 70 -6.49 16.19 6.09
C GLY A 70 -5.58 17.40 6.32
N ASP A 71 -4.38 17.41 5.74
CA ASP A 71 -3.37 18.47 5.90
C ASP A 71 -3.41 19.49 4.75
N CYS A 72 -3.22 19.05 3.50
CA CYS A 72 -3.23 19.93 2.32
C CYS A 72 -4.57 19.99 1.58
N GLY A 73 -5.54 19.13 1.92
CA GLY A 73 -6.85 19.08 1.27
C GLY A 73 -6.88 18.37 -0.08
N THR A 74 -5.75 17.88 -0.60
CA THR A 74 -5.73 17.17 -1.88
C THR A 74 -6.57 15.90 -1.83
N ALA A 75 -7.49 15.75 -2.78
CA ALA A 75 -8.18 14.50 -3.07
C ALA A 75 -7.37 13.70 -4.11
N PHE A 76 -7.20 12.41 -3.86
CA PHE A 76 -6.59 11.49 -4.81
C PHE A 76 -7.35 10.16 -4.82
N ASP A 77 -7.52 9.61 -6.02
CA ASP A 77 -8.21 8.33 -6.23
C ASP A 77 -7.25 7.17 -5.98
N HIS A 78 -7.81 6.04 -5.56
CA HIS A 78 -7.10 4.77 -5.47
C HIS A 78 -7.57 3.86 -6.60
N GLU A 79 -6.65 3.14 -7.24
CA GLU A 79 -6.97 2.25 -8.35
C GLU A 79 -8.00 1.20 -7.91
N SER A 80 -9.19 1.27 -8.51
CA SER A 80 -10.26 0.30 -8.27
C SER A 80 -10.11 -0.83 -9.28
N GLU A 81 -10.24 -2.07 -8.83
CA GLU A 81 -10.17 -3.28 -9.68
C GLU A 81 -11.23 -3.20 -10.79
N ALA A 82 -10.86 -3.59 -12.02
CA ALA A 82 -11.77 -3.71 -13.18
C ALA A 82 -12.31 -5.14 -13.32
#